data_AF-A0A8B9A3W6-F1
#
_entry.id   AF-A0A8B9A3W6-F1
#
_cell.length_a   1.000
_cell.length_b   1.000
_cell.length_c   1.000
_cell.angle_alpha   90.00
_cell.angle_beta   90.00
_cell.angle_gamma   90.00
#
_symmetry.space_group_name_H-M   'P 1'
#
loop_
_entity.id
_entity.type
_entity.pdbx_description
1 polymer ?
#
loop_
_entity_poly.entity_id
_entity_poly.type
_entity_poly.pdbx_seq_one_letter_code
_entity_poly.pdbx_strand_id
1 'polypeptide(L)'
;MRIAVKLLFAGERQLCDQIFEGIASLKDQCFAEVTANSVAVLLSFGEAIAKSKRSPEKLFVLLDMYEIMRELQPEVETIFEVKACSEMRESALGLTRHLAQTAKETFGDFEEAVEKDATKTTVADGTVHPLTSYVINYVKFLFDYQTTLKQLFQDFKPGDDSNSELASVTMHIMQALQTNLDGKSKQYKDPALMYLFLMNNIHYMVRSVRRSEAKDLLGDDWIQRHRRIVQQNANQYRRVAWAKVWFLKPNSAYKCPSSKMSCIFVQIL
;
A
#
# COMPACT_ATOMS: atom_id res chain seq x y z
N MET A 1 24.36 -4.09 0.60
CA MET A 1 24.53 -3.21 1.78
C MET A 1 24.97 -3.94 3.05
N ARG A 2 24.23 -4.93 3.57
CA ARG A 2 24.57 -5.57 4.86
C ARG A 2 26.02 -6.06 4.96
N ILE A 3 26.50 -6.81 3.96
CA ILE A 3 27.91 -7.30 3.93
C ILE A 3 28.89 -6.13 3.91
N ALA A 4 28.65 -5.11 3.09
CA ALA A 4 29.56 -3.97 2.98
C ALA A 4 29.67 -3.22 4.32
N VAL A 5 28.55 -2.95 4.99
CA VAL A 5 28.56 -2.22 6.27
C VAL A 5 29.10 -3.08 7.41
N LYS A 6 28.53 -4.27 7.62
CA LYS A 6 28.82 -5.10 8.80
C LYS A 6 30.16 -5.82 8.74
N LEU A 7 30.76 -5.99 7.55
CA LEU A 7 32.00 -6.72 7.37
C LEU A 7 33.11 -5.87 6.74
N LEU A 8 32.89 -5.27 5.57
CA LEU A 8 33.95 -4.56 4.86
C LEU A 8 34.34 -3.26 5.57
N PHE A 9 33.38 -2.36 5.83
CA PHE A 9 33.68 -1.08 6.48
C PHE A 9 34.04 -1.25 7.96
N ALA A 10 33.40 -2.18 8.65
CA ALA A 10 33.78 -2.53 10.03
C ALA A 10 35.22 -3.08 10.10
N GLY A 11 35.59 -3.97 9.17
CA GLY A 11 36.95 -4.52 9.09
C GLY A 11 37.99 -3.46 8.73
N GLU A 12 37.69 -2.60 7.74
CA GLU A 12 38.58 -1.50 7.35
C GLU A 12 38.80 -0.54 8.52
N ARG A 13 37.75 -0.23 9.30
CA ARG A 13 37.88 0.58 10.51
C ARG A 13 38.86 -0.07 11.49
N GLN A 14 38.68 -1.35 11.79
CA GLN A 14 39.59 -2.09 12.68
C GLN A 14 41.04 -2.13 12.18
N LEU A 15 41.25 -2.22 10.87
CA LEU A 15 42.60 -2.19 10.29
C LEU A 15 43.24 -0.80 10.42
N CYS A 16 42.50 0.27 10.14
CA CYS A 16 42.97 1.64 10.36
C CYS A 16 43.30 1.89 11.84
N ASP A 17 42.46 1.39 12.75
CA ASP A 17 42.67 1.45 14.20
C ASP A 17 44.00 0.80 14.62
N GLN A 18 44.34 -0.36 14.05
CA GLN A 18 45.56 -1.10 14.37
C GLN A 18 46.82 -0.48 13.74
N ILE A 19 46.74 0.01 12.50
CA ILE A 19 47.91 0.51 11.76
C ILE A 19 48.33 1.90 12.28
N PHE A 20 47.38 2.75 12.63
CA PHE A 20 47.61 4.15 12.99
C PHE A 20 47.44 4.42 14.49
N GLU A 21 47.71 3.41 15.32
CA GLU A 21 47.63 3.51 16.78
C GLU A 21 48.46 4.72 17.28
N GLY A 22 47.82 5.64 18.00
CA GLY A 22 48.45 6.86 18.54
C GLY A 22 48.42 8.10 17.63
N ILE A 23 47.94 8.01 16.38
CA ILE A 23 47.83 9.16 15.45
C ILE A 23 46.39 9.32 14.94
N ALA A 24 45.52 9.84 15.81
CA ALA A 24 44.07 9.90 15.57
C ALA A 24 43.67 10.64 14.27
N SER A 25 44.33 11.75 13.92
CA SER A 25 43.97 12.54 12.73
C SER A 25 44.23 11.80 11.42
N LEU A 26 45.36 11.08 11.29
CA LEU A 26 45.71 10.34 10.08
C LEU A 26 44.85 9.09 9.91
N LYS A 27 44.57 8.39 11.01
CA LYS A 27 43.69 7.22 11.04
C LYS A 27 42.33 7.51 10.40
N ASP A 28 41.68 8.58 10.85
CA ASP A 28 40.33 8.90 10.44
C ASP A 28 40.26 9.44 9.01
N GLN A 29 41.28 10.18 8.58
CA GLN A 29 41.39 10.67 7.22
C GLN A 29 41.68 9.54 6.23
N CYS A 30 42.59 8.62 6.58
CA CYS A 30 42.89 7.45 5.74
C CYS A 30 41.65 6.56 5.57
N PHE A 31 40.94 6.24 6.66
CA PHE A 31 39.70 5.48 6.60
C PHE A 31 38.68 6.14 5.66
N ALA A 32 38.47 7.46 5.81
CA ALA A 32 37.54 8.20 4.97
C ALA A 32 37.90 8.11 3.48
N GLU A 33 39.17 8.32 3.13
CA GLU A 33 39.65 8.27 1.74
C GLU A 33 39.48 6.87 1.12
N VAL A 34 39.74 5.79 1.88
CA VAL A 34 39.61 4.41 1.39
C VAL A 34 38.14 4.03 1.18
N THR A 35 37.25 4.42 2.08
CA THR A 35 35.85 4.01 2.01
C THR A 35 34.97 4.89 1.13
N ALA A 36 35.35 6.16 0.89
CA ALA A 36 34.52 7.17 0.21
C ALA A 36 33.94 6.67 -1.12
N ASN A 37 34.79 6.17 -2.02
CA ASN A 37 34.36 5.72 -3.34
C ASN A 37 33.43 4.50 -3.26
N SER A 38 33.72 3.55 -2.36
CA SER A 38 32.91 2.34 -2.17
C SER A 38 31.52 2.68 -1.62
N VAL A 39 31.45 3.60 -0.63
CA VAL A 39 30.18 4.10 -0.10
C VAL A 39 29.40 4.83 -1.20
N ALA A 40 30.04 5.73 -1.94
CA ALA A 40 29.40 6.48 -3.02
C ALA A 40 28.79 5.56 -4.09
N VAL A 41 29.53 4.53 -4.54
CA VAL A 41 29.03 3.55 -5.51
C VAL A 41 27.82 2.79 -4.96
N LEU A 42 27.90 2.31 -3.72
CA LEU A 42 26.81 1.58 -3.09
C LEU A 42 25.53 2.43 -2.95
N LEU A 43 25.67 3.69 -2.53
CA LEU A 43 24.54 4.60 -2.37
C LEU A 43 23.98 5.03 -3.74
N SER A 44 24.84 5.20 -4.76
CA SER A 44 24.41 5.59 -6.10
C SER A 44 23.45 4.59 -6.74
N PHE A 45 23.57 3.30 -6.42
CA PHE A 45 22.62 2.27 -6.85
C PHE A 45 21.23 2.51 -6.27
N GLY A 46 21.16 2.81 -4.97
CA GLY A 46 19.89 3.13 -4.32
C GLY A 46 19.27 4.42 -4.86
N GLU A 47 20.09 5.43 -5.09
CA GLU A 47 19.65 6.68 -5.71
C GLU A 47 19.11 6.48 -7.13
N ALA A 48 19.74 5.62 -7.93
CA ALA A 48 19.25 5.29 -9.26
C ALA A 48 17.85 4.64 -9.23
N ILE A 49 17.59 3.77 -8.24
CA ILE A 49 16.27 3.16 -8.05
C ILE A 49 15.25 4.19 -7.56
N ALA A 50 15.61 5.00 -6.55
CA ALA A 50 14.75 6.03 -5.99
C ALA A 50 14.33 7.09 -7.03
N LYS A 51 15.21 7.40 -8.00
CA LYS A 51 14.94 8.33 -9.12
C LYS A 51 14.30 7.68 -10.34
N SER A 52 14.21 6.35 -10.37
CA SER A 52 13.62 5.65 -11.50
C SER A 52 12.12 5.95 -11.62
N LYS A 53 11.54 5.71 -12.80
CA LYS A 53 10.09 5.90 -13.01
C LYS A 53 9.30 5.15 -11.93
N ARG A 54 8.49 5.88 -11.18
CA ARG A 54 7.61 5.37 -10.12
C ARG A 54 6.54 4.46 -10.72
N SER A 55 6.28 3.35 -10.05
CA SER A 55 5.16 2.45 -10.35
C SER A 55 4.74 1.71 -9.08
N PRO A 56 3.46 1.34 -8.95
CA PRO A 56 2.96 0.64 -7.76
C PRO A 56 3.76 -0.64 -7.44
N GLU A 57 4.16 -1.40 -8.46
CA GLU A 57 4.89 -2.66 -8.29
C GLU A 57 6.29 -2.45 -7.68
N LYS A 58 6.89 -1.27 -7.91
CA LYS A 58 8.21 -0.93 -7.36
C LYS A 58 8.16 -0.50 -5.90
N LEU A 59 6.98 -0.16 -5.36
CA LEU A 59 6.85 0.29 -3.98
C LEU A 59 7.48 -0.73 -3.00
N PHE A 60 7.19 -2.01 -3.17
CA PHE A 60 7.69 -3.06 -2.27
C PHE A 60 9.22 -3.14 -2.27
N VAL A 61 9.85 -3.02 -3.44
CA VAL A 61 11.31 -2.96 -3.54
C VAL A 61 11.88 -1.71 -2.88
N LEU A 62 11.21 -0.56 -3.01
CA LEU A 62 11.62 0.66 -2.31
C LEU A 62 11.51 0.51 -0.78
N LEU A 63 10.46 -0.15 -0.29
CA LEU A 63 10.28 -0.45 1.13
C LEU A 63 11.36 -1.41 1.64
N ASP A 64 11.66 -2.49 0.91
CA ASP A 64 12.76 -3.40 1.25
C ASP A 64 14.08 -2.62 1.40
N MET A 65 14.39 -1.75 0.44
CA MET A 65 15.61 -0.93 0.49
C MET A 65 15.61 0.04 1.67
N TYR A 66 14.48 0.68 1.97
CA TYR A 66 14.32 1.55 3.12
C TYR A 66 14.54 0.78 4.44
N GLU A 67 14.00 -0.44 4.57
CA GLU A 67 14.25 -1.31 5.74
C GLU A 67 15.74 -1.60 5.92
N ILE A 68 16.46 -1.93 4.84
CA ILE A 68 17.90 -2.19 4.92
C ILE A 68 18.65 -0.95 5.40
N MET A 69 18.31 0.22 4.85
CA MET A 69 18.99 1.46 5.19
C MET A 69 18.71 1.87 6.64
N ARG A 70 17.49 1.65 7.14
CA ARG A 70 17.11 1.92 8.52
C ARG A 70 17.73 0.92 9.50
N GLU A 71 17.77 -0.37 9.14
CA GLU A 71 18.45 -1.41 9.92
C GLU A 71 19.93 -1.08 10.11
N LEU A 72 20.60 -0.62 9.06
CA LEU A 72 22.05 -0.37 9.06
C LEU A 72 22.44 1.02 9.57
N GLN A 73 21.47 1.90 9.82
CA GLN A 73 21.71 3.25 10.27
C GLN A 73 22.60 3.34 11.53
N PRO A 74 22.35 2.58 12.63
CA PRO A 74 23.20 2.67 13.82
C PRO A 74 24.63 2.18 13.57
N GLU A 75 24.83 1.14 12.75
CA GLU A 75 26.18 0.70 12.37
C GLU A 75 26.89 1.74 11.50
N VAL A 76 26.18 2.38 10.58
CA VAL A 76 26.74 3.47 9.76
C VAL A 76 27.15 4.65 10.64
N GLU A 77 26.32 5.06 11.60
CA GLU A 77 26.67 6.13 12.54
C GLU A 77 27.90 5.78 13.39
N THR A 78 28.02 4.52 13.81
CA THR A 78 29.15 4.04 14.63
C THR A 78 30.44 3.94 13.82
N ILE A 79 30.40 3.35 12.63
CA ILE A 79 31.59 3.14 11.79
C ILE A 79 32.14 4.47 11.28
N PHE A 80 31.26 5.41 10.95
CA PHE A 80 31.59 6.69 10.32
C PHE A 80 31.44 7.88 11.30
N GLU A 81 31.55 7.65 12.62
CA GLU A 81 31.33 8.64 13.68
C GLU A 81 32.15 9.93 13.49
N VAL A 82 33.33 9.81 12.90
CA VAL A 82 34.29 10.90 12.80
C VAL A 82 33.89 11.96 11.76
N LYS A 83 34.26 13.22 12.03
CA LYS A 83 33.99 14.37 11.17
C LYS A 83 34.45 14.17 9.71
N ALA A 84 35.57 13.48 9.48
CA ALA A 84 36.06 13.20 8.13
C ALA A 84 35.09 12.34 7.29
N CYS A 85 34.17 11.61 7.94
CA CYS A 85 33.18 10.75 7.30
C CYS A 85 31.75 11.34 7.36
N SER A 86 31.57 12.61 7.74
CA SER A 86 30.24 13.21 7.89
C SER A 86 29.43 13.15 6.59
N GLU A 87 30.06 13.42 5.45
CA GLU A 87 29.40 13.38 4.14
C GLU A 87 28.84 11.99 3.79
N MET A 88 29.52 10.92 4.23
CA MET A 88 29.05 9.54 3.99
C MET A 88 27.80 9.22 4.80
N ARG A 89 27.76 9.65 6.07
CA ARG A 89 26.59 9.50 6.93
C ARG A 89 25.42 10.33 6.42
N GLU A 90 25.67 11.57 6.06
CA GLU A 90 24.67 12.47 5.46
C GLU A 90 24.13 11.91 4.15
N SER A 91 24.99 11.32 3.31
CA SER A 91 24.57 10.69 2.05
C SER A 91 23.73 9.44 2.28
N ALA A 92 24.12 8.58 3.24
CA ALA A 92 23.35 7.39 3.60
C ALA A 92 21.97 7.77 4.15
N LEU A 93 21.91 8.75 5.07
CA LEU A 93 20.65 9.27 5.61
C LEU A 93 19.81 9.98 4.52
N GLY A 94 20.47 10.69 3.61
CA GLY A 94 19.86 11.31 2.44
C GLY A 94 19.14 10.28 1.57
N LEU A 95 19.81 9.16 1.25
CA LEU A 95 19.20 8.06 0.52
C LEU A 95 18.00 7.46 1.27
N THR A 96 18.10 7.23 2.58
CA THR A 96 16.98 6.72 3.39
C THR A 96 15.75 7.62 3.28
N ARG A 97 15.94 8.94 3.40
CA ARG A 97 14.86 9.92 3.27
C ARG A 97 14.29 9.95 1.85
N HIS A 98 15.17 9.86 0.84
CA HIS A 98 14.74 9.86 -0.55
C HIS A 98 13.91 8.62 -0.89
N LEU A 99 14.33 7.42 -0.46
CA LEU A 99 13.57 6.18 -0.61
C LEU A 99 12.18 6.30 0.04
N ALA A 100 12.13 6.81 1.28
CA ALA A 100 10.87 7.04 1.99
C ALA A 100 9.95 8.03 1.24
N GLN A 101 10.52 9.09 0.67
CA GLN A 101 9.78 10.10 -0.06
C GLN A 101 9.23 9.54 -1.37
N THR A 102 10.06 8.85 -2.15
CA THR A 102 9.63 8.17 -3.37
C THR A 102 8.52 7.14 -3.09
N ALA A 103 8.63 6.39 -1.99
CA ALA A 103 7.58 5.45 -1.57
C ALA A 103 6.25 6.19 -1.25
N LYS A 104 6.31 7.30 -0.51
CA LYS A 104 5.15 8.14 -0.20
C LYS A 104 4.48 8.68 -1.47
N GLU A 105 5.26 9.21 -2.40
CA GLU A 105 4.75 9.73 -3.66
C GLU A 105 4.16 8.59 -4.53
N THR A 106 4.73 7.39 -4.47
CA THR A 106 4.21 6.21 -5.19
C THR A 106 2.82 5.80 -4.68
N PHE A 107 2.50 6.01 -3.40
CA PHE A 107 1.13 5.82 -2.91
C PHE A 107 0.14 6.78 -3.57
N GLY A 108 0.50 8.06 -3.70
CA GLY A 108 -0.33 9.07 -4.36
C GLY A 108 -0.54 8.75 -5.84
N ASP A 109 0.52 8.36 -6.55
CA ASP A 109 0.42 7.92 -7.95
C ASP A 109 -0.48 6.69 -8.10
N PHE A 110 -0.40 5.74 -7.15
CA PHE A 110 -1.25 4.55 -7.18
C PHE A 110 -2.73 4.88 -6.95
N GLU A 111 -3.02 5.74 -5.96
CA GLU A 111 -4.38 6.23 -5.70
C GLU A 111 -4.97 6.89 -6.95
N GLU A 112 -4.22 7.81 -7.57
CA GLU A 112 -4.64 8.52 -8.79
C GLU A 112 -4.85 7.54 -9.96
N ALA A 113 -3.94 6.57 -10.12
CA ALA A 113 -4.06 5.56 -11.17
C ALA A 113 -5.29 4.66 -10.99
N VAL A 114 -5.63 4.30 -9.74
CA VAL A 114 -6.83 3.52 -9.42
C VAL A 114 -8.10 4.33 -9.68
N GLU A 115 -8.13 5.59 -9.26
CA GLU A 115 -9.29 6.46 -9.45
C GLU A 115 -9.56 6.70 -10.95
N LYS A 116 -8.51 6.99 -11.72
CA LYS A 116 -8.59 7.36 -13.15
C LYS A 116 -8.54 6.16 -14.11
N ASP A 117 -8.54 4.93 -13.61
CA ASP A 117 -8.50 3.74 -14.47
C ASP A 117 -9.70 3.72 -15.44
N ALA A 118 -9.41 4.05 -16.71
CA ALA A 118 -10.38 4.16 -17.78
C ALA A 118 -10.50 2.88 -18.62
N THR A 119 -9.92 1.77 -18.16
CA THR A 119 -10.02 0.50 -18.89
C THR A 119 -11.49 0.11 -19.11
N LYS A 120 -11.86 -0.09 -20.38
CA LYS A 120 -13.23 -0.38 -20.82
C LYS A 120 -13.66 -1.83 -20.57
N THR A 121 -12.99 -2.52 -19.66
CA THR A 121 -13.24 -3.92 -19.32
C THR A 121 -14.55 -4.01 -18.54
N THR A 122 -15.68 -3.96 -19.25
CA THR A 122 -16.99 -4.22 -18.65
C THR A 122 -17.18 -5.72 -18.51
N VAL A 123 -17.33 -6.19 -17.27
CA VAL A 123 -17.68 -7.57 -16.98
C VAL A 123 -19.17 -7.75 -17.27
N ALA A 124 -19.50 -8.38 -18.40
CA ALA A 124 -20.87 -8.42 -18.93
C ALA A 124 -21.91 -9.04 -17.97
N ASP A 125 -21.47 -9.83 -17.00
CA ASP A 125 -22.29 -10.51 -15.99
C ASP A 125 -22.38 -9.77 -14.64
N GLY A 126 -21.72 -8.61 -14.50
CA GLY A 126 -21.69 -7.86 -13.24
C GLY A 126 -20.91 -8.55 -12.12
N THR A 127 -19.97 -9.45 -12.45
CA THR A 127 -19.09 -10.08 -11.47
C THR A 127 -18.04 -9.10 -10.90
N VAL A 128 -17.14 -9.60 -10.06
CA VAL A 128 -16.02 -8.83 -9.51
C VAL A 128 -15.10 -8.38 -10.64
N HIS A 129 -14.83 -7.07 -10.72
CA HIS A 129 -13.97 -6.47 -11.71
C HIS A 129 -12.50 -6.81 -11.41
N PRO A 130 -11.65 -7.09 -12.42
CA PRO A 130 -10.23 -7.40 -12.20
C PRO A 130 -9.47 -6.34 -11.39
N LEU A 131 -9.75 -5.05 -11.64
CA LEU A 131 -9.23 -3.93 -10.83
C LEU A 131 -9.50 -4.10 -9.32
N THR A 132 -10.69 -4.55 -8.93
CA THR A 132 -11.04 -4.75 -7.53
C THR A 132 -10.18 -5.83 -6.89
N SER A 133 -9.99 -6.95 -7.58
CA SER A 133 -9.08 -8.00 -7.10
C SER A 133 -7.63 -7.53 -7.04
N TYR A 134 -7.18 -6.75 -8.04
CA TYR A 134 -5.83 -6.19 -8.09
C TYR A 134 -5.56 -5.25 -6.91
N VAL A 135 -6.41 -4.23 -6.71
CA VAL A 135 -6.25 -3.25 -5.63
C VAL A 135 -6.34 -3.92 -4.26
N ILE A 136 -7.27 -4.85 -4.07
CA ILE A 136 -7.39 -5.57 -2.80
C ILE A 136 -6.16 -6.45 -2.53
N ASN A 137 -5.59 -7.09 -3.54
CA ASN A 137 -4.36 -7.86 -3.37
C ASN A 137 -3.16 -6.94 -3.09
N TYR A 138 -3.08 -5.79 -3.76
CA TYR A 138 -2.09 -4.77 -3.48
C TYR A 138 -2.15 -4.32 -2.02
N VAL A 139 -3.36 -3.98 -1.53
CA VAL A 139 -3.55 -3.61 -0.13
C VAL A 139 -3.15 -4.73 0.82
N LYS A 140 -3.49 -6.00 0.53
CA LYS A 140 -3.01 -7.13 1.36
C LYS A 140 -1.50 -7.15 1.46
N PHE A 141 -0.78 -6.99 0.35
CA PHE A 141 0.69 -6.93 0.36
C PHE A 141 1.22 -5.72 1.13
N LEU A 142 0.54 -4.58 1.13
CA LEU A 142 0.93 -3.44 1.98
C LEU A 142 0.92 -3.79 3.47
N PHE A 143 -0.01 -4.66 3.90
CA PHE A 143 -0.08 -5.06 5.31
C PHE A 143 1.07 -5.98 5.71
N ASP A 144 1.67 -6.73 4.79
CA ASP A 144 2.91 -7.48 5.08
C ASP A 144 4.06 -6.52 5.47
N TYR A 145 4.01 -5.27 5.01
CA TYR A 145 4.95 -4.18 5.33
C TYR A 145 4.43 -3.22 6.41
N GLN A 146 3.41 -3.60 7.19
CA GLN A 146 2.75 -2.70 8.14
C GLN A 146 3.74 -2.02 9.11
N THR A 147 4.68 -2.78 9.68
CA THR A 147 5.67 -2.25 10.64
C THR A 147 6.57 -1.20 9.98
N THR A 148 7.03 -1.47 8.77
CA THR A 148 7.90 -0.59 7.98
C THR A 148 7.19 0.67 7.56
N LEU A 149 5.93 0.55 7.13
CA LEU A 149 5.10 1.70 6.76
C LEU A 149 4.83 2.61 7.97
N LYS A 150 4.58 2.03 9.16
CA LYS A 150 4.45 2.82 10.38
C LYS A 150 5.70 3.63 10.68
N GLN A 151 6.88 3.02 10.58
CA GLN A 151 8.17 3.71 10.76
C GLN A 151 8.38 4.81 9.71
N LEU A 152 8.09 4.50 8.45
CA LEU A 152 8.17 5.46 7.34
C LEU A 152 7.30 6.69 7.61
N PHE A 153 6.04 6.51 8.03
CA PHE A 153 5.15 7.63 8.33
C PHE A 153 5.56 8.43 9.57
N GLN A 154 6.14 7.78 10.59
CA GLN A 154 6.70 8.47 11.77
C GLN A 154 7.86 9.38 11.39
N ASP A 155 8.74 8.93 10.48
CA ASP A 155 9.89 9.72 10.05
C ASP A 155 9.47 11.01 9.30
N PHE A 156 8.28 11.02 8.66
CA PHE A 156 7.72 12.22 8.01
C PHE A 156 6.97 13.17 8.93
N LYS A 157 6.23 12.61 9.90
CA LYS A 157 5.40 13.37 10.84
C LYS A 157 5.69 12.89 12.26
N PRO A 158 6.83 13.28 12.84
CA PRO A 158 7.15 12.90 14.21
C PRO A 158 6.11 13.49 15.17
N GLY A 159 5.39 12.60 15.87
CA GLY A 159 4.33 12.97 16.83
C GLY A 159 2.90 12.70 16.34
N ASP A 160 2.70 12.32 15.08
CA ASP A 160 1.39 11.88 14.57
C ASP A 160 1.21 10.37 14.76
N ASP A 161 -0.05 9.91 14.89
CA ASP A 161 -0.32 8.48 15.00
C ASP A 161 -0.09 7.81 13.65
N SER A 162 1.05 7.13 13.51
CA SER A 162 1.39 6.37 12.30
C SER A 162 0.35 5.33 11.88
N ASN A 163 -0.46 4.82 12.81
CA ASN A 163 -1.60 3.97 12.46
C ASN A 163 -2.68 4.78 11.72
N SER A 164 -2.90 6.04 12.11
CA SER A 164 -3.83 6.96 11.47
C SER A 164 -3.41 7.28 10.03
N GLU A 165 -2.12 7.53 9.77
CA GLU A 165 -1.64 7.82 8.40
C GLU A 165 -1.76 6.60 7.48
N LEU A 166 -1.35 5.41 7.95
CA LEU A 166 -1.54 4.16 7.19
C LEU A 166 -3.02 3.87 6.95
N ALA A 167 -3.88 4.17 7.92
CA ALA A 167 -5.34 4.03 7.77
C ALA A 167 -5.88 5.01 6.74
N SER A 168 -5.43 6.26 6.79
CA SER A 168 -5.78 7.30 5.83
C SER A 168 -5.42 6.89 4.39
N VAL A 169 -4.18 6.48 4.15
CA VAL A 169 -3.72 6.01 2.83
C VAL A 169 -4.54 4.81 2.35
N THR A 170 -4.78 3.82 3.23
CA THR A 170 -5.60 2.65 2.90
C THR A 170 -7.04 3.05 2.58
N MET A 171 -7.63 3.97 3.35
CA MET A 171 -8.98 4.48 3.11
C MET A 171 -9.08 5.23 1.77
N HIS A 172 -8.09 6.06 1.43
CA HIS A 172 -8.07 6.78 0.16
C HIS A 172 -7.99 5.82 -1.04
N ILE A 173 -7.12 4.80 -1.00
CA ILE A 173 -7.07 3.77 -2.05
C ILE A 173 -8.42 3.03 -2.18
N MET A 174 -9.05 2.67 -1.06
CA MET A 174 -10.36 2.01 -1.06
C MET A 174 -11.47 2.92 -1.58
N GLN A 175 -11.39 4.22 -1.32
CA GLN A 175 -12.34 5.23 -1.80
C GLN A 175 -12.15 5.49 -3.29
N ALA A 176 -10.91 5.63 -3.77
CA ALA A 176 -10.56 5.73 -5.18
C ALA A 176 -11.12 4.55 -5.99
N LEU A 177 -10.94 3.32 -5.47
CA LEU A 177 -11.52 2.12 -6.08
C LEU A 177 -13.06 2.20 -6.14
N GLN A 178 -13.73 2.65 -5.07
CA GLN A 178 -15.18 2.77 -5.06
C GLN A 178 -15.69 3.83 -6.05
N THR A 179 -15.03 4.99 -6.10
CA THR A 179 -15.36 6.06 -7.06
C THR A 179 -15.20 5.56 -8.50
N ASN A 180 -14.12 4.83 -8.79
CA ASN A 180 -13.90 4.24 -10.10
C ASN A 180 -14.99 3.21 -10.45
N LEU A 181 -15.34 2.32 -9.52
CA LEU A 181 -16.39 1.33 -9.70
C LEU A 181 -17.77 1.96 -9.92
N ASP A 182 -18.11 3.04 -9.20
CA ASP A 182 -19.34 3.81 -9.43
C ASP A 182 -19.36 4.37 -10.85
N GLY A 183 -18.26 4.97 -11.30
CA GLY A 183 -18.09 5.45 -12.67
C GLY A 183 -18.28 4.35 -13.73
N LYS A 184 -17.67 3.18 -13.51
CA LYS A 184 -17.81 2.01 -14.40
C LYS A 184 -19.21 1.41 -14.39
N SER A 185 -19.89 1.40 -13.24
CA SER A 185 -21.24 0.85 -13.10
C SER A 185 -22.26 1.59 -13.99
N LYS A 186 -22.05 2.88 -14.25
CA LYS A 186 -22.92 3.70 -15.10
C LYS A 186 -22.88 3.30 -16.59
N GLN A 187 -21.96 2.43 -16.98
CA GLN A 187 -21.86 1.92 -18.36
C GLN A 187 -22.85 0.78 -18.65
N TYR A 188 -23.44 0.15 -17.62
CA TYR A 188 -24.45 -0.87 -17.81
C TYR A 188 -25.78 -0.26 -18.29
N LYS A 189 -26.36 -0.85 -19.34
CA LYS A 189 -27.68 -0.43 -19.85
C LYS A 189 -28.82 -0.83 -18.92
N ASP A 190 -28.70 -1.98 -18.25
CA ASP A 190 -29.67 -2.47 -17.28
C ASP A 190 -29.31 -1.95 -15.88
N PRO A 191 -30.15 -1.11 -15.25
CA PRO A 191 -29.88 -0.63 -13.89
C PRO A 191 -29.85 -1.75 -12.84
N ALA A 192 -30.52 -2.89 -13.07
CA ALA A 192 -30.38 -4.04 -12.18
C ALA A 192 -28.94 -4.57 -12.19
N LEU A 193 -28.35 -4.73 -13.38
CA LEU A 193 -26.98 -5.22 -13.52
C LEU A 193 -25.95 -4.26 -12.91
N MET A 194 -26.19 -2.94 -12.99
CA MET A 194 -25.40 -1.93 -12.29
C MET A 194 -25.37 -2.17 -10.77
N TYR A 195 -26.53 -2.36 -10.13
CA TYR A 195 -26.60 -2.62 -8.69
C TYR A 195 -25.97 -3.96 -8.30
N LEU A 196 -26.14 -4.99 -9.14
CA LEU A 196 -25.49 -6.29 -8.94
C LEU A 196 -23.96 -6.18 -8.97
N PHE A 197 -23.43 -5.44 -9.95
CA PHE A 197 -22.00 -5.16 -10.08
C PHE A 197 -21.43 -4.45 -8.85
N LEU A 198 -22.06 -3.35 -8.41
CA LEU A 198 -21.63 -2.61 -7.23
C LEU A 198 -21.69 -3.48 -5.97
N MET A 199 -22.78 -4.25 -5.81
CA MET A 199 -22.94 -5.17 -4.69
C MET A 199 -21.81 -6.20 -4.64
N ASN A 200 -21.50 -6.87 -5.76
CA ASN A 200 -20.47 -7.92 -5.83
C ASN A 200 -19.08 -7.38 -5.51
N ASN A 201 -18.71 -6.24 -6.09
CA ASN A 201 -17.38 -5.65 -5.89
C ASN A 201 -17.19 -5.13 -4.46
N ILE A 202 -18.17 -4.39 -3.91
CA ILE A 202 -18.09 -3.88 -2.54
C ILE A 202 -18.13 -5.05 -1.54
N HIS A 203 -18.93 -6.09 -1.80
CA HIS A 203 -18.94 -7.30 -0.98
C HIS A 203 -17.56 -7.98 -0.99
N TYR A 204 -16.92 -8.11 -2.15
CA TYR A 204 -15.58 -8.67 -2.26
C TYR A 204 -14.55 -7.86 -1.45
N MET A 205 -14.61 -6.52 -1.51
CA MET A 205 -13.77 -5.64 -0.70
C MET A 205 -13.97 -5.91 0.80
N VAL A 206 -15.22 -5.89 1.28
CA VAL A 206 -15.56 -6.14 2.69
C VAL A 206 -15.10 -7.53 3.14
N ARG A 207 -15.35 -8.56 2.33
CA ARG A 207 -14.95 -9.94 2.62
C ARG A 207 -13.44 -10.07 2.72
N SER A 208 -12.71 -9.37 1.86
CA SER A 208 -11.24 -9.39 1.84
C SER A 208 -10.64 -8.66 3.02
N VAL A 209 -11.10 -7.43 3.31
CA VAL A 209 -10.65 -6.65 4.48
C VAL A 209 -10.89 -7.41 5.78
N ARG A 210 -12.07 -8.04 5.94
CA ARG A 210 -12.41 -8.83 7.13
C ARG A 210 -11.46 -10.02 7.37
N ARG A 211 -10.80 -10.51 6.32
CA ARG A 211 -9.89 -11.69 6.36
C ARG A 211 -8.42 -11.29 6.45
N SER A 212 -8.11 -10.01 6.56
CA SER A 212 -6.75 -9.46 6.59
C SER A 212 -6.55 -8.55 7.80
N GLU A 213 -5.30 -8.24 8.10
CA GLU A 213 -4.91 -7.29 9.16
C GLU A 213 -5.44 -5.86 8.92
N ALA A 214 -5.88 -5.56 7.69
CA ALA A 214 -6.61 -4.34 7.36
C ALA A 214 -7.86 -4.11 8.21
N LYS A 215 -8.47 -5.18 8.75
CA LYS A 215 -9.61 -5.07 9.65
C LYS A 215 -9.27 -4.25 10.90
N ASP A 216 -8.14 -4.52 11.52
CA ASP A 216 -7.78 -3.91 12.80
C ASP A 216 -7.46 -2.42 12.64
N LEU A 217 -6.95 -2.06 11.46
CA LEU A 217 -6.57 -0.69 11.12
C LEU A 217 -7.74 0.16 10.60
N LEU A 218 -8.65 -0.41 9.79
CA LEU A 218 -9.84 0.31 9.29
C LEU A 218 -11.01 0.32 10.28
N GLY A 219 -11.05 -0.66 11.19
CA GLY A 219 -12.06 -0.79 12.23
C GLY A 219 -13.40 -1.39 11.76
N ASP A 220 -14.19 -1.82 12.74
CA ASP A 220 -15.50 -2.44 12.50
C ASP A 220 -16.53 -1.46 11.91
N ASP A 221 -16.38 -0.16 12.18
CA ASP A 221 -17.25 0.90 11.62
C ASP A 221 -17.16 0.96 10.10
N TRP A 222 -15.95 0.87 9.54
CA TRP A 222 -15.74 0.82 8.10
C TRP A 222 -16.43 -0.42 7.51
N ILE A 223 -16.28 -1.58 8.13
CA ILE A 223 -16.93 -2.83 7.70
C ILE A 223 -18.45 -2.69 7.74
N GLN A 224 -19.00 -2.15 8.83
CA GLN A 224 -20.45 -2.01 8.99
C GLN A 224 -21.03 -1.03 7.96
N ARG A 225 -20.34 0.10 7.71
CA ARG A 225 -20.74 1.06 6.67
C ARG A 225 -20.82 0.42 5.29
N HIS A 226 -19.78 -0.32 4.89
CA HIS A 226 -19.74 -0.95 3.57
C HIS A 226 -20.73 -2.12 3.46
N ARG A 227 -20.99 -2.88 4.54
CA ARG A 227 -22.08 -3.86 4.56
C ARG A 227 -23.46 -3.22 4.34
N ARG A 228 -23.71 -2.04 4.90
CA ARG A 228 -24.96 -1.30 4.65
C ARG A 228 -25.08 -0.92 3.17
N ILE A 229 -23.99 -0.49 2.54
CA ILE A 229 -23.96 -0.16 1.10
C ILE A 229 -24.26 -1.41 0.25
N VAL A 230 -23.64 -2.55 0.57
CA VAL A 230 -23.94 -3.85 -0.08
C VAL A 230 -25.44 -4.17 0.03
N GLN A 231 -26.02 -4.03 1.22
CA GLN A 231 -27.44 -4.30 1.45
C GLN A 231 -28.36 -3.32 0.70
N GLN A 232 -27.97 -2.04 0.60
CA GLN A 232 -28.69 -1.04 -0.17
C GLN A 232 -28.71 -1.41 -1.67
N ASN A 233 -27.56 -1.77 -2.24
CA ASN A 233 -27.47 -2.22 -3.63
C ASN A 233 -28.29 -3.50 -3.87
N ALA A 234 -28.26 -4.46 -2.95
CA ALA A 234 -29.08 -5.67 -3.01
C ALA A 234 -30.59 -5.34 -3.05
N ASN A 235 -31.03 -4.40 -2.21
CA ASN A 235 -32.43 -3.96 -2.16
C ASN A 235 -32.85 -3.24 -3.45
N GLN A 236 -31.99 -2.40 -4.03
CA GLN A 236 -32.27 -1.71 -5.29
C GLN A 236 -32.30 -2.68 -6.47
N TYR A 237 -31.34 -3.61 -6.55
CA TYR A 237 -31.35 -4.70 -7.53
C TYR A 237 -32.68 -5.44 -7.50
N ARG A 238 -33.12 -5.90 -6.31
CA ARG A 238 -34.38 -6.62 -6.15
C ARG A 238 -35.56 -5.79 -6.63
N ARG A 239 -35.61 -4.50 -6.27
CA ARG A 239 -36.71 -3.61 -6.67
C ARG A 239 -36.79 -3.45 -8.18
N VAL A 240 -35.66 -3.20 -8.84
CA VAL A 240 -35.61 -2.90 -10.28
C VAL A 240 -35.82 -4.16 -11.13
N ALA A 241 -35.11 -5.25 -10.81
CA ALA A 241 -35.17 -6.49 -11.59
C ALA A 241 -36.57 -7.12 -11.55
N TRP A 242 -37.22 -7.11 -10.40
CA TRP A 242 -38.49 -7.81 -10.19
C TRP A 242 -39.73 -6.91 -10.34
N ALA A 243 -39.56 -5.59 -10.51
CA ALA A 243 -40.69 -4.68 -10.74
C ALA A 243 -41.55 -5.13 -11.92
N LYS A 244 -40.93 -5.54 -13.03
CA LYS A 244 -41.65 -5.96 -14.26
C LYS A 244 -42.40 -7.28 -14.08
N VAL A 245 -41.86 -8.20 -13.28
CA VAL A 245 -42.51 -9.50 -12.98
C VAL A 245 -43.76 -9.30 -12.12
N TRP A 246 -43.79 -8.27 -11.28
CA TRP A 246 -44.95 -7.94 -10.44
C TRP A 246 -46.19 -7.56 -11.27
N PHE A 247 -46.00 -6.87 -12.41
CA PHE A 247 -47.09 -6.46 -13.28
C PHE A 247 -47.71 -7.61 -14.09
N LEU A 248 -47.06 -8.79 -14.13
CA LEU A 248 -47.57 -9.97 -14.83
C LEU A 248 -48.56 -10.81 -14.00
N LYS A 249 -48.94 -10.37 -12.79
CA LYS A 249 -49.99 -11.04 -11.99
C LYS A 249 -51.33 -10.31 -12.08
N PRO A 250 -52.34 -10.85 -12.80
CA PRO A 250 -53.73 -10.46 -12.58
C PRO A 250 -54.20 -11.08 -11.25
N ASN A 251 -54.67 -10.24 -10.32
CA ASN A 251 -55.46 -10.57 -9.13
C ASN A 251 -55.17 -11.93 -8.44
N SER A 252 -54.21 -11.97 -7.54
CA SER A 252 -54.38 -12.73 -6.29
C SER A 252 -53.34 -12.32 -5.26
N ALA A 253 -53.85 -11.93 -4.09
CA ALA A 253 -53.10 -11.48 -2.93
C ALA A 253 -52.12 -12.56 -2.46
N TYR A 254 -50.83 -12.37 -2.74
CA TYR A 254 -49.76 -13.07 -2.05
C TYR A 254 -48.82 -12.03 -1.43
N LYS A 255 -48.86 -11.93 -0.10
CA LYS A 255 -47.85 -11.22 0.68
C LYS A 255 -46.48 -11.84 0.39
N CYS A 256 -45.51 -10.96 0.17
CA CYS A 256 -44.10 -11.28 -0.05
C CYS A 256 -43.62 -12.39 0.93
N PRO A 257 -43.04 -13.51 0.46
CA PRO A 257 -42.25 -14.36 1.32
C PRO A 257 -40.90 -13.67 1.49
N SER A 258 -40.88 -12.63 2.33
CA SER A 258 -39.66 -11.93 2.75
C SER A 258 -38.60 -12.87 3.34
N SER A 259 -38.98 -14.09 3.70
CA SER A 259 -38.13 -15.11 4.33
C SER A 259 -37.54 -16.17 3.39
N LYS A 260 -38.05 -16.36 2.16
CA LYS A 260 -37.58 -17.46 1.28
C LYS A 260 -36.78 -17.03 0.06
N MET A 261 -36.88 -15.77 -0.37
CA MET A 261 -36.10 -15.26 -1.52
C MET A 261 -34.63 -14.98 -1.18
N SER A 262 -34.27 -15.12 0.10
CA SER A 262 -32.91 -15.12 0.61
C SER A 262 -32.07 -16.31 0.08
N CYS A 263 -32.68 -17.44 -0.26
CA CYS A 263 -31.92 -18.68 -0.43
C CYS A 263 -31.02 -18.75 -1.67
N ILE A 264 -31.28 -17.99 -2.75
CA ILE A 264 -30.42 -18.04 -3.96
C ILE A 264 -29.33 -16.95 -3.93
N PHE A 265 -29.57 -15.82 -3.25
CA PHE A 265 -28.62 -14.70 -3.21
C PHE A 265 -27.77 -14.65 -1.93
N VAL A 266 -28.16 -15.35 -0.86
CA VAL A 266 -27.46 -15.36 0.44
C VAL A 266 -26.45 -16.51 0.56
N GLN A 267 -26.40 -17.48 -0.36
CA GLN A 267 -25.36 -18.52 -0.31
C GLN A 267 -23.92 -18.02 -0.61
N ILE A 268 -23.74 -16.71 -0.85
CA ILE A 268 -22.42 -16.04 -0.95
C ILE A 268 -22.18 -15.02 0.20
N LEU A 269 -23.14 -14.82 1.13
CA LEU A 269 -22.94 -14.01 2.36
C LEU A 269 -22.36 -14.85 3.51
#